data_AF-A0A3A9GP67-F1
#
_entry.id   AF-A0A3A9GP67-F1
#
_cell.length_a   1.000
_cell.length_b   1.000
_cell.length_c   1.000
_cell.angle_alpha   90.00
_cell.angle_beta   90.00
_cell.angle_gamma   90.00
#
_symmetry.space_group_name_H-M   'P 1'
#
loop_
_entity.id
_entity.type
_entity.pdbx_description
1 polymer ?
#
loop_
_entity_poly.entity_id
_entity_poly.type
_entity_poly.pdbx_seq_one_letter_code
_entity_poly.pdbx_strand_id
1 'polypeptide(L)'
;MQKDKATNEEKQAEQKAYNEYVKQVTPTHSLPKNMAKAFLLGGVICIIGQGILNYAISLGLDKDTAGSWCSLALVLTSVVLTGCNIYPKLANFGGAGALVPITGFANSVAAPCVEFKKEGQVFGIGCKVFTIAGPVILFGIFTSWLLGLIYWIGKILGFFS
;
A
#
# COMPACT_ATOMS: atom_id res chain seq x y z
N MET A 1 -0.57 -43.67 20.00
CA MET A 1 -0.83 -43.92 18.57
C MET A 1 -2.30 -43.77 18.17
N GLN A 2 -3.31 -44.27 18.92
CA GLN A 2 -4.72 -44.03 18.57
C GLN A 2 -5.28 -42.68 19.08
N LYS A 3 -4.78 -42.16 20.21
CA LYS A 3 -5.23 -40.89 20.81
C LYS A 3 -4.86 -39.64 20.00
N ASP A 4 -3.77 -39.72 19.22
CA ASP A 4 -3.24 -38.62 18.41
C ASP A 4 -3.97 -38.43 17.08
N LYS A 5 -4.62 -39.48 16.54
CA LYS A 5 -5.41 -39.39 15.30
C LYS A 5 -6.75 -38.70 15.52
N ALA A 6 -7.47 -39.07 16.58
CA ALA A 6 -8.76 -38.45 16.94
C ALA A 6 -8.63 -36.93 17.15
N THR A 7 -7.56 -36.49 17.83
CA THR A 7 -7.28 -35.07 18.10
C THR A 7 -6.99 -34.25 16.81
N ASN A 8 -6.42 -34.88 15.78
CA ASN A 8 -6.16 -34.21 14.50
C ASN A 8 -7.39 -34.16 13.61
N GLU A 9 -8.25 -35.18 13.65
CA GLU A 9 -9.52 -35.22 12.92
C GLU A 9 -10.50 -34.17 13.47
N GLU A 10 -10.57 -33.99 14.79
CA GLU A 10 -11.36 -32.94 15.44
C GLU A 10 -10.86 -31.53 15.07
N LYS A 11 -9.55 -31.28 15.14
CA LYS A 11 -8.96 -29.99 14.70
C LYS A 11 -9.20 -29.69 13.22
N GLN A 12 -9.16 -30.71 12.37
CA GLN A 12 -9.46 -30.56 10.94
C GLN A 12 -10.95 -30.29 10.70
N ALA A 13 -11.84 -30.89 11.48
CA ALA A 13 -13.29 -30.63 11.41
C ALA A 13 -13.62 -29.21 11.89
N GLU A 14 -13.00 -28.74 12.98
CA GLU A 14 -13.14 -27.37 13.49
C GLU A 14 -12.59 -26.33 12.50
N GLN A 15 -11.41 -26.59 11.92
CA GLN A 15 -10.85 -25.74 10.87
C GLN A 15 -11.75 -25.68 9.64
N LYS A 16 -12.35 -26.80 9.22
CA LYS A 16 -13.29 -26.84 8.09
C LYS A 16 -14.59 -26.09 8.40
N ALA A 17 -15.18 -26.30 9.58
CA ALA A 17 -16.38 -25.60 10.02
C ALA A 17 -16.13 -24.08 10.14
N TYR A 18 -14.96 -23.68 10.65
CA TYR A 18 -14.54 -22.29 10.68
C TYR A 18 -14.33 -21.73 9.27
N ASN A 19 -13.72 -22.48 8.36
CA ASN A 19 -13.51 -22.04 6.98
C ASN A 19 -14.84 -21.93 6.22
N GLU A 20 -15.80 -22.83 6.45
CA GLU A 20 -17.16 -22.77 5.89
C GLU A 20 -17.97 -21.61 6.48
N TYR A 21 -17.86 -21.37 7.79
CA TYR A 21 -18.43 -20.20 8.44
C TYR A 21 -17.83 -18.91 7.87
N VAL A 22 -16.51 -18.81 7.74
CA VAL A 22 -15.83 -17.69 7.06
C VAL A 22 -16.31 -17.56 5.61
N LYS A 23 -16.55 -18.67 4.90
CA LYS A 23 -17.04 -18.65 3.51
C LYS A 23 -18.52 -18.21 3.40
N GLN A 24 -19.34 -18.47 4.41
CA GLN A 24 -20.74 -18.04 4.48
C GLN A 24 -20.88 -16.59 4.95
N VAL A 25 -20.01 -16.15 5.87
CA VAL A 25 -20.04 -14.81 6.48
C VAL A 25 -19.23 -13.81 5.67
N THR A 26 -18.26 -14.27 4.88
CA THR A 26 -17.56 -13.44 3.89
C THR A 26 -18.31 -13.58 2.56
N PRO A 27 -19.23 -12.66 2.20
CA PRO A 27 -19.83 -12.68 0.89
C PRO A 27 -18.69 -12.54 -0.11
N THR A 28 -18.48 -13.58 -0.91
CA THR A 28 -17.59 -13.50 -2.07
C THR A 28 -18.28 -12.59 -3.07
N HIS A 29 -18.18 -11.27 -2.87
CA HIS A 29 -18.43 -10.31 -3.92
C HIS A 29 -17.64 -10.82 -5.13
N SER A 30 -18.36 -11.12 -6.21
CA SER A 30 -17.84 -11.77 -7.41
C SER A 30 -16.42 -11.29 -7.71
N LEU A 31 -15.43 -12.15 -7.38
CA LEU A 31 -13.99 -11.88 -7.53
C LEU A 31 -13.67 -11.18 -8.85
N PRO A 32 -14.19 -11.62 -10.02
CA PRO A 32 -13.93 -10.93 -11.27
C PRO A 32 -14.46 -9.49 -11.33
N LYS A 33 -15.60 -9.15 -10.71
CA LYS A 33 -16.10 -7.77 -10.68
C LYS A 33 -15.25 -6.87 -9.79
N ASN A 34 -14.77 -7.37 -8.65
CA ASN A 34 -13.89 -6.61 -7.78
C ASN A 34 -12.50 -6.43 -8.41
N MET A 35 -11.98 -7.47 -9.04
CA MET A 35 -10.75 -7.39 -9.82
C MET A 35 -10.87 -6.41 -10.99
N ALA A 36 -11.99 -6.41 -11.72
CA ALA A 36 -12.24 -5.44 -12.78
C ALA A 36 -12.27 -4.00 -12.26
N LYS A 37 -12.96 -3.75 -11.13
CA LYS A 37 -12.97 -2.42 -10.49
C LYS A 37 -11.57 -2.00 -10.02
N ALA A 38 -10.80 -2.91 -9.43
CA ALA A 38 -9.43 -2.65 -9.01
C ALA A 38 -8.51 -2.36 -10.19
N PHE A 39 -8.64 -3.12 -11.28
CA PHE A 39 -7.89 -2.89 -12.51
C PHE A 39 -8.25 -1.54 -13.14
N LEU A 40 -9.53 -1.21 -13.23
CA LEU A 40 -9.98 0.08 -13.78
C LEU A 40 -9.47 1.25 -12.96
N LEU A 41 -9.61 1.21 -11.63
CA LEU A 41 -9.18 2.33 -10.80
C LEU A 41 -7.64 2.48 -10.78
N GLY A 42 -6.91 1.37 -10.69
CA GLY A 42 -5.46 1.37 -10.79
C GLY A 42 -4.97 1.86 -12.16
N GLY A 43 -5.62 1.42 -13.23
CA GLY A 43 -5.36 1.86 -14.60
C GLY A 43 -5.60 3.36 -14.80
N VAL A 44 -6.71 3.90 -14.26
CA VAL A 44 -7.00 5.34 -14.30
C VAL A 44 -5.91 6.14 -13.56
N ILE A 45 -5.48 5.69 -12.38
CA ILE A 45 -4.39 6.34 -11.64
C ILE A 45 -3.09 6.33 -12.46
N CYS A 46 -2.77 5.21 -13.12
CA CYS A 46 -1.61 5.11 -14.01
C CYS A 46 -1.70 6.05 -15.21
N ILE A 47 -2.87 6.17 -15.85
CA ILE A 47 -3.09 7.09 -16.98
C ILE A 47 -2.90 8.55 -16.53
N ILE A 48 -3.43 8.91 -15.36
CA ILE A 48 -3.21 10.24 -14.78
C ILE A 48 -1.72 10.47 -14.53
N GLY A 49 -1.01 9.51 -13.94
CA GLY A 49 0.43 9.59 -13.70
C GLY A 49 1.23 9.75 -14.99
N GLN A 50 0.89 9.00 -16.04
CA GLN A 50 1.51 9.14 -17.37
C GLN A 50 1.22 10.52 -17.99
N GLY A 51 0.02 11.06 -17.81
CA GLY A 51 -0.33 12.41 -18.26
C GLY A 51 0.52 13.48 -17.58
N ILE A 52 0.66 13.41 -16.24
CA ILE A 52 1.49 14.34 -15.48
C ILE A 52 2.97 14.21 -15.87
N LEU A 53 3.46 12.97 -16.04
CA LEU A 53 4.85 12.71 -16.43
C LEU A 53 5.15 13.26 -17.82
N ASN A 54 4.28 13.00 -18.81
CA ASN A 54 4.44 13.51 -20.17
C ASN A 54 4.36 15.04 -20.20
N TYR A 55 3.48 15.65 -19.40
CA TYR A 55 3.42 17.11 -19.28
C TYR A 55 4.71 17.69 -18.69
N ALA A 56 5.25 17.10 -17.63
CA ALA A 56 6.50 17.53 -17.02
C ALA A 56 7.70 17.35 -17.97
N ILE A 57 7.78 16.23 -18.70
CA ILE A 57 8.81 16.01 -19.73
C ILE A 57 8.65 17.02 -20.87
N SER A 58 7.42 17.33 -21.27
CA SER A 58 7.14 18.35 -22.30
C SER A 58 7.53 19.77 -21.87
N LEU A 59 7.62 20.03 -20.57
CA LEU A 59 8.15 21.29 -20.02
C LEU A 59 9.69 21.32 -19.98
N GLY A 60 10.35 20.28 -20.47
CA GLY A 60 11.81 20.17 -20.52
C GLY A 60 12.45 19.66 -19.24
N LEU A 61 11.68 19.10 -18.30
CA LEU A 61 12.25 18.47 -17.11
C LEU A 61 12.91 17.14 -17.48
N ASP A 62 14.05 16.88 -16.84
CA ASP A 62 14.70 15.57 -16.90
C ASP A 62 13.76 14.47 -16.33
N LYS A 63 13.90 13.24 -16.83
CA LYS A 63 13.04 12.10 -16.46
C LYS A 63 13.00 11.84 -14.96
N ASP A 64 14.13 11.98 -14.27
CA ASP A 64 14.20 11.73 -12.82
C ASP A 64 13.47 12.83 -12.04
N THR A 65 13.58 14.07 -12.50
CA THR A 65 12.90 15.21 -11.90
C THR A 65 11.39 15.16 -12.20
N ALA A 66 11.01 14.80 -13.42
CA ALA A 66 9.63 14.63 -13.85
C ALA A 66 8.93 13.48 -13.10
N GLY A 67 9.63 12.36 -12.85
CA GLY A 67 9.14 11.25 -12.04
C GLY A 67 8.91 11.64 -10.58
N SER A 68 9.85 12.40 -10.01
CA SER A 68 9.71 12.98 -8.67
C SER A 68 8.52 13.93 -8.58
N TRP A 69 8.36 14.81 -9.58
CA TRP A 69 7.24 15.74 -9.67
C TRP A 69 5.89 15.03 -9.80
N CYS A 70 5.81 14.01 -10.65
CA CYS A 70 4.61 13.19 -10.82
C CYS A 70 4.21 12.52 -9.49
N SER A 71 5.17 11.88 -8.82
CA SER A 71 4.93 11.24 -7.52
C SER A 71 4.44 12.24 -6.47
N LEU A 72 5.05 13.42 -6.40
CA LEU A 72 4.64 14.48 -5.48
C LEU A 72 3.21 14.97 -5.78
N ALA A 73 2.87 15.23 -7.04
CA ALA A 73 1.55 15.69 -7.45
C ALA A 73 0.45 14.66 -7.13
N LEU A 74 0.73 13.38 -7.38
CA LEU A 74 -0.19 12.27 -7.06
C LEU A 74 -0.40 12.13 -5.55
N VAL A 75 0.67 12.18 -4.76
CA VAL A 75 0.59 12.12 -3.30
C VAL A 75 -0.20 13.30 -2.75
N LEU A 76 0.11 14.53 -3.19
CA LEU A 76 -0.58 15.73 -2.75
C LEU A 76 -2.08 15.68 -3.09
N THR A 77 -2.41 15.31 -4.33
CA THR A 77 -3.80 15.15 -4.77
C THR A 77 -4.54 14.10 -3.91
N SER A 78 -3.89 12.97 -3.61
CA SER A 78 -4.45 11.94 -2.74
C SER A 78 -4.72 12.44 -1.33
N VAL A 79 -3.76 13.14 -0.71
CA VAL A 79 -3.92 13.68 0.66
C VAL A 79 -5.05 14.71 0.71
N VAL A 80 -5.16 15.60 -0.30
CA VAL A 80 -6.27 16.57 -0.40
C VAL A 80 -7.61 15.86 -0.54
N LEU A 81 -7.72 14.89 -1.46
CA LEU A 81 -8.94 14.10 -1.64
C LEU A 81 -9.30 13.28 -0.38
N THR A 82 -8.29 12.84 0.38
CA THR A 82 -8.46 12.13 1.64
C THR A 82 -9.00 13.06 2.72
N GLY A 83 -8.45 14.27 2.83
CA GLY A 83 -8.95 15.33 3.70
C GLY A 83 -10.40 15.72 3.42
N CYS A 84 -10.81 15.72 2.13
CA CYS A 84 -12.18 15.94 1.70
C CYS A 84 -13.11 14.72 1.84
N ASN A 85 -12.62 13.58 2.37
CA ASN A 85 -13.37 12.33 2.52
C ASN A 85 -13.87 11.73 1.19
N ILE A 86 -13.24 12.07 0.07
CA ILE A 86 -13.57 11.56 -1.28
C ILE A 86 -12.71 10.33 -1.58
N TYR A 87 -11.41 10.40 -1.29
CA TYR A 87 -10.47 9.30 -1.57
C TYR A 87 -10.85 7.99 -0.87
N PRO A 88 -11.25 7.97 0.42
CA PRO A 88 -11.64 6.73 1.10
C PRO A 88 -12.86 6.06 0.45
N LYS A 89 -13.79 6.83 -0.12
CA LYS A 89 -14.94 6.28 -0.85
C LYS A 89 -14.51 5.64 -2.16
N LEU A 90 -13.58 6.29 -2.87
CA LEU A 90 -12.97 5.74 -4.09
C LEU A 90 -12.17 4.47 -3.79
N ALA A 91 -11.44 4.45 -2.67
CA ALA A 91 -10.68 3.31 -2.21
C ALA A 91 -11.56 2.12 -1.83
N ASN A 92 -12.71 2.36 -1.20
CA ASN A 92 -13.70 1.30 -0.96
C ASN A 92 -14.30 0.75 -2.26
N PHE A 93 -14.45 1.58 -3.30
CA PHE A 93 -14.96 1.13 -4.61
C PHE A 93 -13.93 0.34 -5.43
N GLY A 94 -12.70 0.82 -5.50
CA GLY A 94 -11.63 0.20 -6.30
C GLY A 94 -10.74 -0.77 -5.53
N GLY A 95 -10.92 -0.91 -4.21
CA GLY A 95 -10.18 -1.84 -3.36
C GLY A 95 -8.66 -1.74 -3.56
N ALA A 96 -8.04 -2.87 -3.89
CA ALA A 96 -6.60 -2.97 -4.13
C ALA A 96 -6.09 -1.98 -5.20
N GLY A 97 -6.90 -1.64 -6.21
CA GLY A 97 -6.52 -0.70 -7.26
C GLY A 97 -6.26 0.73 -6.78
N ALA A 98 -6.93 1.15 -5.70
CA ALA A 98 -6.67 2.45 -5.07
C ALA A 98 -5.58 2.37 -4.01
N LEU A 99 -5.49 1.23 -3.32
CA LEU A 99 -4.64 1.05 -2.14
C LEU A 99 -3.18 0.71 -2.50
N VAL A 100 -2.94 0.03 -3.63
CA VAL A 100 -1.60 -0.41 -4.06
C VAL A 100 -0.71 0.75 -4.58
N PRO A 101 -1.22 1.69 -5.40
CA PRO A 101 -0.38 2.81 -5.87
C PRO A 101 0.08 3.72 -4.73
N ILE A 102 1.08 4.59 -4.99
CA ILE A 102 1.62 5.54 -4.00
C ILE A 102 0.53 6.45 -3.39
N THR A 103 -0.53 6.72 -4.14
CA THR A 103 -1.72 7.45 -3.67
C THR A 103 -2.44 6.72 -2.54
N GLY A 104 -2.48 5.39 -2.57
CA GLY A 104 -3.10 4.55 -1.54
C GLY A 104 -2.31 4.57 -0.23
N PHE A 105 -0.98 4.53 -0.32
CA PHE A 105 -0.11 4.76 0.84
C PHE A 105 -0.36 6.14 1.47
N ALA A 106 -0.44 7.19 0.64
CA ALA A 106 -0.74 8.54 1.11
C ALA A 106 -2.10 8.63 1.82
N ASN A 107 -3.14 7.98 1.30
CA ASN A 107 -4.44 7.89 1.95
C ASN A 107 -4.38 7.14 3.29
N SER A 108 -3.66 6.01 3.35
CA SER A 108 -3.49 5.24 4.59
C SER A 108 -2.82 6.08 5.68
N VAL A 109 -1.89 6.95 5.32
CA VAL A 109 -1.25 7.89 6.25
C VAL A 109 -2.16 9.08 6.61
N ALA A 110 -2.90 9.62 5.64
CA ALA A 110 -3.72 10.81 5.84
C ALA A 110 -5.09 10.55 6.49
N ALA A 111 -5.68 9.37 6.29
CA ALA A 111 -6.99 9.03 6.86
C ALA A 111 -7.00 9.07 8.41
N PRO A 112 -5.99 8.52 9.11
CA PRO A 112 -5.88 8.66 10.56
C PRO A 112 -5.79 10.13 11.02
N CYS A 113 -5.15 11.00 10.22
CA CYS A 113 -5.07 12.42 10.51
C CYS A 113 -6.43 13.12 10.43
N VAL A 114 -7.41 12.56 9.72
CA VAL A 114 -8.78 13.08 9.64
C VAL A 114 -9.63 12.55 10.79
N GLU A 115 -9.49 11.27 11.10
CA GLU A 115 -10.33 10.56 12.07
C GLU A 115 -9.91 10.79 13.54
N PHE A 116 -8.61 10.70 13.83
CA PHE A 116 -8.08 10.77 15.20
C PHE A 116 -7.67 12.18 15.63
N LYS A 117 -8.20 13.23 14.99
CA LYS A 117 -7.92 14.63 15.36
C LYS A 117 -8.25 14.93 16.83
N LYS A 118 -9.25 14.23 17.38
CA LYS A 118 -9.72 14.41 18.76
C LYS A 118 -8.82 13.77 19.82
N GLU A 119 -7.93 12.85 19.43
CA GLU A 119 -7.02 12.14 20.34
C GLU A 119 -5.68 12.88 20.56
N GLY A 120 -5.52 14.08 19.98
CA GLY A 120 -4.32 14.91 20.12
C GLY A 120 -3.25 14.63 19.07
N GLN A 121 -2.37 15.61 18.83
CA GLN A 121 -1.41 15.58 17.73
C GLN A 121 -0.29 14.55 17.91
N VAL A 122 0.16 14.32 19.15
CA VAL A 122 1.32 13.46 19.44
C VAL A 122 0.89 12.01 19.68
N PHE A 123 0.04 11.77 20.69
CA PHE A 123 -0.39 10.42 21.08
C PHE A 123 -1.45 9.82 20.14
N GLY A 124 -2.30 10.64 19.51
CA GLY A 124 -3.30 10.18 18.54
C GLY A 124 -2.74 10.14 17.12
N ILE A 125 -2.64 11.32 16.49
CA ILE A 125 -2.28 11.44 15.07
C ILE A 125 -0.86 10.92 14.81
N GLY A 126 0.11 11.38 15.59
CA GLY A 126 1.53 11.04 15.43
C GLY A 126 1.81 9.54 15.55
N CYS A 127 1.30 8.89 16.60
CA CYS A 127 1.45 7.45 16.78
C CYS A 127 0.83 6.64 15.62
N LYS A 128 -0.37 6.99 15.15
CA LYS A 128 -1.03 6.27 14.04
C LYS A 128 -0.28 6.43 12.72
N VAL A 129 0.12 7.65 12.37
CA VAL A 129 0.92 7.92 11.18
C VAL A 129 2.25 7.16 11.23
N PHE A 130 2.93 7.18 12.38
CA PHE A 130 4.19 6.49 12.57
C PHE A 130 4.06 4.96 12.47
N THR A 131 2.95 4.37 12.92
CA THR A 131 2.74 2.92 12.77
C THR A 131 2.63 2.48 11.30
N ILE A 132 2.23 3.39 10.40
CA ILE A 132 2.09 3.11 8.97
C ILE A 132 3.37 3.45 8.21
N ALA A 133 3.95 4.63 8.46
CA ALA A 133 5.16 5.11 7.77
C ALA A 133 6.46 4.54 8.35
N GLY A 134 6.48 4.24 9.65
CA GLY A 134 7.65 3.77 10.39
C GLY A 134 8.28 2.50 9.79
N PRO A 135 7.51 1.44 9.50
CA PRO A 135 8.03 0.25 8.82
C PRO A 135 8.65 0.58 7.46
N VAL A 136 7.99 1.42 6.65
CA VAL A 136 8.48 1.78 5.30
C VAL A 136 9.82 2.51 5.38
N ILE A 137 9.95 3.48 6.29
CA ILE A 137 11.18 4.24 6.49
C ILE A 137 12.29 3.33 7.04
N LEU A 138 11.98 2.51 8.05
CA LEU A 138 12.94 1.61 8.68
C LEU A 138 13.52 0.60 7.68
N PHE A 139 12.64 -0.12 6.97
CA PHE A 139 13.08 -1.11 5.98
C PHE A 139 13.76 -0.44 4.78
N GLY A 140 13.30 0.74 4.35
CA GLY A 140 13.94 1.52 3.30
C GLY A 140 15.40 1.85 3.63
N ILE A 141 15.64 2.49 4.78
CA ILE A 141 17.00 2.89 5.20
C ILE A 141 17.87 1.65 5.46
N PHE A 142 17.34 0.65 6.14
CA PHE A 142 18.08 -0.57 6.46
C PHE A 142 18.50 -1.33 5.20
N THR A 143 17.58 -1.54 4.25
CA THR A 143 17.89 -2.20 2.98
C THR A 143 18.85 -1.37 2.13
N SER A 144 18.70 -0.04 2.08
CA SER A 144 19.66 0.83 1.38
C SER A 144 21.08 0.73 1.97
N TRP A 145 21.23 0.72 3.29
CA TRP A 145 22.53 0.54 3.94
C TRP A 145 23.11 -0.85 3.66
N LEU A 146 22.30 -1.90 3.76
CA LEU A 146 22.72 -3.28 3.52
C LEU A 146 23.17 -3.48 2.06
N LEU A 147 22.39 -3.01 1.08
CA LEU A 147 22.75 -3.06 -0.34
C LEU A 147 23.99 -2.21 -0.63
N GLY A 148 24.11 -1.03 -0.01
CA GLY A 148 25.30 -0.19 -0.13
C GLY A 148 26.56 -0.88 0.39
N LEU A 149 26.46 -1.59 1.52
CA LEU A 149 27.57 -2.36 2.09
C LEU A 149 27.96 -3.55 1.20
N ILE A 150 26.97 -4.30 0.70
CA ILE A 150 27.19 -5.41 -0.24
C ILE A 150 27.88 -4.92 -1.51
N TYR A 151 27.40 -3.81 -2.08
CA TYR A 151 27.99 -3.20 -3.27
C TYR A 151 29.44 -2.74 -3.02
N TRP A 152 29.69 -2.11 -1.87
CA TRP A 152 31.03 -1.66 -1.49
C TRP A 152 32.03 -2.82 -1.34
N ILE A 153 31.62 -3.90 -0.65
CA ILE A 153 32.44 -5.11 -0.50
C ILE A 153 32.66 -5.79 -1.86
N GLY A 154 31.61 -5.90 -2.69
CA GLY A 154 31.71 -6.48 -4.03
C GLY A 154 32.65 -5.69 -4.95
N LYS A 155 32.70 -4.35 -4.80
CA LYS A 155 33.66 -3.50 -5.51
C LYS A 155 35.10 -3.74 -5.04
N ILE A 156 35.32 -3.91 -3.72
CA ILE A 156 36.65 -4.22 -3.17
C ILE A 156 37.15 -5.60 -3.62
N LEU A 157 36.24 -6.58 -3.73
CA LEU A 157 36.55 -7.94 -4.17
C LEU A 157 36.66 -8.09 -5.70
N GLY A 158 36.49 -7.01 -6.48
CA GLY A 158 36.61 -7.03 -7.94
C GLY A 158 35.44 -7.66 -8.70
N PHE A 159 34.31 -7.89 -8.02
CA PHE A 159 33.09 -8.46 -8.62
C PHE A 159 32.28 -7.42 -9.42
N PHE A 160 32.38 -6.15 -9.04
CA PHE A 160 31.78 -5.01 -9.72
C PHE A 160 32.92 -4.04 -10.06
N SER A 161 33.21 -3.91 -11.37
CA SER A 161 34.33 -3.13 -11.91
C SER A 161 34.23 -1.64 -11.62
#